data_AF-A0A7X6PFR9-F1
#
_entry.id   AF-A0A7X6PFR9-F1
#
_cell.length_a   1.000
_cell.length_b   1.000
_cell.length_c   1.000
_cell.angle_alpha   90.00
_cell.angle_beta   90.00
_cell.angle_gamma   90.00
#
_symmetry.space_group_name_H-M   'P 1'
#
loop_
_entity.id
_entity.type
_entity.pdbx_description
1 polymer ?
#
loop_
_entity_poly.entity_id
_entity_poly.type
_entity_poly.pdbx_seq_one_letter_code
_entity_poly.pdbx_strand_id
1 'polypeptide(L)' 'NRYGRGLGPYVVKEDKMFLMDDDANLFLFRLDEASASLIGRYNILDGIEAWGPMAIAGNYLILRDARNLVCLMIGKNTS' A
#
# COMPACT_ATOMS: atom_id res chain seq x y z
N ASN A 1 11.85 -9.99 0.65
CA ASN A 1 11.09 -8.77 0.31
C ASN A 1 12.09 -7.64 0.15
N ARG A 2 12.26 -7.14 -1.08
CA ARG A 2 13.08 -5.97 -1.39
C ARG A 2 12.11 -4.83 -1.65
N TYR A 3 12.36 -3.70 -1.01
CA TYR A 3 11.50 -2.52 -1.06
C TYR A 3 12.35 -1.42 -1.73
N GLY A 4 12.52 -1.46 -3.04
CA GLY A 4 13.31 -0.51 -3.84
C GLY A 4 14.77 -0.35 -3.40
N ARG A 5 15.52 0.54 -4.06
CA ARG A 5 16.82 1.04 -3.54
C ARG A 5 16.65 2.02 -2.36
N GLY A 6 15.43 2.21 -1.90
CA GLY A 6 15.00 2.92 -0.73
C GLY A 6 13.56 2.48 -0.50
N LEU A 7 13.28 2.00 0.72
CA LEU A 7 11.99 1.50 1.23
C LEU A 7 10.84 1.86 0.30
N GLY A 8 10.40 0.89 -0.50
CA GLY A 8 9.26 0.92 -1.42
C GLY A 8 8.10 1.77 -0.91
N PRO A 9 7.30 2.32 -1.83
CA PRO A 9 6.42 3.44 -1.54
C PRO A 9 5.49 3.11 -0.38
N TYR A 10 5.30 4.07 0.51
CA TYR A 10 4.31 3.97 1.58
C TYR A 10 3.45 5.23 1.65
N VAL A 11 2.23 5.07 2.14
CA VAL A 11 1.32 6.16 2.46
C VAL A 11 0.59 5.87 3.76
N VAL A 12 0.30 6.90 4.54
CA VAL A 12 -0.39 6.78 5.83
C VAL A 12 -1.74 7.49 5.76
N LYS A 13 -2.78 6.83 6.29
CA LYS A 13 -4.11 7.41 6.51
C LYS A 13 -4.57 7.01 7.91
N GLU A 14 -4.76 7.98 8.79
CA GLU A 14 -5.09 7.73 10.20
C GLU A 14 -4.04 6.83 10.88
N ASP A 15 -4.47 5.73 11.50
CA ASP A 15 -3.65 4.70 12.16
C ASP A 15 -3.17 3.61 11.19
N LYS A 16 -3.31 3.79 9.86
CA LYS A 16 -2.98 2.75 8.88
C LYS A 16 -1.87 3.19 7.96
N MET A 17 -0.82 2.37 7.86
CA MET A 17 0.23 2.50 6.86
C MET A 17 0.07 1.43 5.79
N PHE A 18 0.06 1.88 4.54
CA PHE A 18 0.08 1.05 3.35
C PHE A 18 1.50 1.09 2.80
N LEU A 19 2.16 -0.07 2.69
CA LEU A 19 3.52 -0.21 2.18
C LEU A 19 3.51 -1.19 1.01
N MET A 20 4.17 -0.85 -0.10
CA MET A 20 4.29 -1.75 -1.25
C MET A 20 5.74 -2.19 -1.44
N ASP A 21 5.96 -3.48 -1.72
CA ASP A 21 7.26 -4.00 -2.14
C ASP A 21 7.41 -4.05 -3.66
N ASP A 22 8.61 -4.40 -4.13
CA ASP A 22 8.96 -4.43 -5.55
C ASP A 22 8.14 -5.45 -6.35
N ASP A 23 7.52 -6.43 -5.68
CA ASP A 23 6.70 -7.48 -6.27
C ASP A 23 5.19 -7.16 -6.18
N ALA A 24 4.83 -5.89 -5.93
CA ALA A 24 3.46 -5.42 -5.71
C ALA A 24 2.68 -6.11 -4.58
N ASN A 25 3.38 -6.59 -3.55
CA ASN A 25 2.72 -6.96 -2.30
C ASN A 25 2.39 -5.70 -1.52
N LEU A 26 1.10 -5.48 -1.27
CA LEU A 26 0.59 -4.44 -0.39
C LEU A 26 0.53 -4.96 1.04
N PHE A 27 1.32 -4.37 1.92
CA PHE A 27 1.32 -4.60 3.36
C PHE A 27 0.52 -3.51 4.05
N LEU A 28 -0.39 -3.92 4.93
CA LEU A 28 -1.19 -3.02 5.76
C LEU A 28 -0.72 -3.16 7.21
N PHE A 29 -0.22 -2.06 7.77
CA PHE A 29 0.13 -1.96 9.17
C PHE A 29 -0.86 -1.09 9.92
N ARG A 30 -1.19 -1.48 11.14
CA ARG A 30 -1.71 -0.57 12.17
C ARG A 30 -0.54 0.09 12.88
N LEU A 31 -0.58 1.41 12.95
CA LEU A 31 0.36 2.23 13.70
C LEU A 31 -0.25 2.59 15.06
N ASP A 32 0.52 2.37 16.12
CA ASP A 32 0.25 2.86 17.47
C ASP A 32 1.41 3.80 17.90
N GLU A 33 1.37 4.37 19.10
CA GLU A 33 2.35 5.39 19.56
C GLU A 33 3.82 4.97 19.41
N ALA A 34 4.12 3.68 19.60
CA ALA A 34 5.48 3.16 19.60
C ALA A 34 5.67 1.89 18.75
N SER A 35 4.65 1.48 17.98
CA SER A 35 4.71 0.21 17.25
C SER A 35 3.98 0.25 15.91
N ALA A 36 4.38 -0.65 15.02
CA ALA A 36 3.70 -0.92 13.76
C ALA A 36 3.42 -2.42 13.69
N SER A 37 2.14 -2.79 13.70
CA SER A 37 1.68 -4.17 13.65
C SER A 37 1.17 -4.51 12.26
N LEU A 38 1.72 -5.52 11.60
CA LEU A 38 1.20 -6.00 10.31
C LEU A 38 -0.19 -6.62 10.54
N ILE A 39 -1.21 -6.06 9.91
CA ILE A 39 -2.61 -6.52 10.03
C ILE A 39 -3.15 -7.12 8.72
N GLY A 40 -2.43 -6.98 7.61
CA GLY A 40 -2.82 -7.60 6.34
C GLY A 40 -1.71 -7.57 5.30
N ARG A 41 -1.75 -8.53 4.38
CA ARG A 41 -0.90 -8.60 3.19
C ARG A 41 -1.73 -9.05 2.00
N TYR A 42 -1.61 -8.33 0.89
CA TYR A 42 -2.35 -8.61 -0.33
C TYR A 42 -1.42 -8.56 -1.53
N ASN A 43 -1.55 -9.52 -2.44
CA ASN A 43 -0.93 -9.43 -3.76
C ASN A 43 -1.92 -8.76 -4.70
N ILE A 44 -1.60 -7.56 -5.20
CA ILE A 44 -2.55 -6.73 -5.96
C ILE A 44 -2.29 -6.78 -7.47
N LEU A 45 -1.02 -6.88 -7.89
CA LEU A 45 -0.57 -6.80 -9.28
C LEU A 45 0.59 -7.80 -9.52
N ASP A 46 0.99 -7.96 -10.78
CA ASP A 46 2.13 -8.82 -11.15
C ASP A 46 3.50 -8.25 -10.74
N GLY A 47 3.57 -6.99 -10.27
CA GLY A 47 4.80 -6.43 -9.67
C GLY A 47 5.81 -5.86 -10.66
N ILE A 48 5.47 -5.63 -11.93
CA ILE A 48 6.45 -5.16 -12.92
C ILE A 48 6.84 -3.71 -12.63
N GLU A 49 8.00 -3.50 -12.02
CA GLU A 49 8.48 -2.17 -11.59
C GLU A 49 7.49 -1.45 -10.65
N ALA A 50 7.00 -2.16 -9.63
CA ALA A 50 5.99 -1.67 -8.68
C ALA A 50 6.52 -0.72 -7.58
N TRP A 51 7.54 0.08 -7.88
CA TRP A 51 8.15 1.02 -6.92
C TRP A 51 7.54 2.43 -6.99
N GLY A 52 6.57 2.68 -7.87
CA GLY A 52 5.98 4.01 -8.09
C GLY A 52 5.14 4.52 -6.90
N PRO A 53 5.07 5.85 -6.67
CA PRO A 53 4.36 6.42 -5.53
C PRO A 53 2.86 6.05 -5.52
N MET A 54 2.31 5.89 -4.31
CA MET A 54 0.88 5.70 -4.08
C MET A 54 0.20 7.04 -3.73
N ALA A 55 -1.11 7.14 -3.99
CA ALA A 55 -1.90 8.31 -3.66
C ALA A 55 -3.24 7.93 -3.00
N ILE A 56 -3.77 8.81 -2.15
CA ILE A 56 -5.08 8.64 -1.51
C ILE A 56 -6.04 9.72 -2.01
N ALA A 57 -7.23 9.30 -2.42
CA ALA A 57 -8.33 10.17 -2.82
C ALA A 57 -9.60 9.77 -2.06
N GLY A 58 -9.89 10.45 -0.95
CA GLY A 58 -11.01 10.11 -0.07
C GLY A 58 -10.86 8.71 0.55
N ASN A 59 -11.72 7.78 0.13
CA ASN A 59 -11.70 6.39 0.57
C ASN A 59 -10.97 5.44 -0.38
N TYR A 60 -10.26 5.98 -1.38
CA TYR A 60 -9.57 5.18 -2.38
C TYR A 60 -8.05 5.31 -2.27
N LEU A 61 -7.38 4.17 -2.41
CA LEU A 61 -5.94 4.07 -2.60
C LEU A 61 -5.65 3.82 -4.08
N ILE A 62 -4.90 4.72 -4.69
CA ILE A 62 -4.40 4.58 -6.05
C ILE A 62 -2.97 4.06 -5.97
N LEU A 63 -2.71 2.94 -6.63
CA LEU A 63 -1.39 2.33 -6.75
C LEU A 63 -1.19 1.79 -8.16
N ARG A 64 0.07 1.55 -8.54
CA ARG A 64 0.41 1.12 -9.89
C ARG A 64 1.65 0.24 -9.92
N ASP A 65 1.77 -0.51 -10.99
CA ASP A 65 3.05 -1.00 -11.51
C ASP A 65 3.39 -0.22 -12.81
N ALA A 66 4.33 -0.69 -13.63
CA ALA A 66 4.68 -0.05 -14.91
C ALA A 66 3.60 -0.19 -16.01
N ARG A 67 2.64 -1.10 -15.86
CA ARG A 67 1.65 -1.44 -16.90
C ARG A 67 0.20 -1.17 -16.47
N ASN A 68 -0.06 -1.21 -15.17
CA ASN A 68 -1.39 -1.17 -14.59
C ASN A 68 -1.47 -0.08 -13.53
N LEU A 69 -2.58 0.65 -13.50
CA LEU A 69 -2.97 1.54 -12.42
C LEU A 69 -4.31 1.06 -11.87
N VAL A 70 -4.40 0.86 -10.55
CA VAL A 70 -5.59 0.36 -9.88
C VAL A 70 -6.02 1.29 -8.75
N CYS A 71 -7.31 1.20 -8.42
CA CYS A 71 -7.98 2.00 -7.41
C CYS A 71 -8.68 1.06 -6.42
N LEU A 72 -8.20 1.01 -5.18
CA LEU A 72 -8.70 0.13 -4.14
C LEU A 72 -9.56 0.92 -3.15
N MET A 73 -10.75 0.43 -2.81
CA MET A 73 -11.54 0.96 -1.70
C MET A 73 -10.88 0.58 -0.37
N ILE A 74 -10.48 1.57 0.43
CA ILE A 74 -9.82 1.41 1.74
C ILE A 74 -10.62 2.04 2.90
N GLY A 75 -11.80 2.61 2.60
CA GLY A 75 -12.73 3.14 3.60
C GLY A 75 -13.55 2.05 4.29
N LYS A 76 -14.29 2.41 5.34
CA LYS A 76 -15.30 1.52 5.92
C LYS A 76 -16.46 1.37 4.93
N ASN A 77 -16.85 0.14 4.62
CA ASN A 77 -18.18 -0.12 4.06
C ASN A 77 -19.18 0.18 5.18
N THR A 78 -19.88 1.31 5.09
CA THR A 78 -21.10 1.51 5.86
C THR A 78 -22.18 0.64 5.22
N SER A 79 -22.38 -0.55 5.80
CA SER A 79 -23.62 -1.33 5.63
C SER A 79 -24.64 -0.90 6.67
#